data_AF-U2GQI7-F1
#
_entry.id   AF-U2GQI7-F1
#
_cell.length_a   1.000
_cell.length_b   1.000
_cell.length_c   1.000
_cell.angle_alpha   90.00
_cell.angle_beta   90.00
_cell.angle_gamma   90.00
#
_symmetry.space_group_name_H-M   'P 1'
#
loop_
_entity.id
_entity.type
_entity.pdbx_description
1 polymer ?
#
loop_
_entity_poly.entity_id
_entity_poly.type
_entity_poly.pdbx_seq_one_letter_code
_entity_poly.pdbx_strand_id
1 'polypeptide(L)'
;MTSSLIVALVLCVGITLLLVRYHQTTTKLSLEKRWELVNLIKEVEADEDYSEDFKQLLYAMFTDSVDKNLFPSALWFTIKILLTDKKGFYEKRDAVVVRIKKSQKELETYKKGFSIALKINMLAAPHWYILFAIAAILFTIIMLIVGAIFEKTTNIFKKAGKALNDTTLAMPTLLTQR
;
A
#
# COMPACT_ATOMS: atom_id res chain seq x y z
N MET A 1 36.87 -1.93 29.44
CA MET A 1 36.62 -1.33 28.12
C MET A 1 36.87 -2.30 26.95
N THR A 2 37.91 -3.13 27.00
CA THR A 2 38.22 -4.11 25.94
C THR A 2 37.17 -5.22 25.80
N SER A 3 36.66 -5.77 26.90
CA SER A 3 35.64 -6.84 26.85
C SER A 3 34.30 -6.40 26.26
N SER A 4 33.85 -5.18 26.56
CA SER A 4 32.63 -4.59 25.99
C SER A 4 32.76 -4.29 24.49
N LEU A 5 33.96 -3.90 24.04
CA LEU A 5 34.28 -3.74 22.62
C LEU A 5 34.26 -5.07 21.88
N ILE A 6 34.83 -6.13 22.45
CA ILE A 6 34.83 -7.48 21.85
C ILE A 6 33.41 -8.02 21.72
N VAL A 7 32.58 -7.89 22.77
CA VAL A 7 31.17 -8.31 22.73
C VAL A 7 30.38 -7.55 21.66
N ALA A 8 30.57 -6.23 21.55
CA ALA A 8 29.94 -5.42 20.51
C ALA A 8 30.38 -5.87 19.10
N LEU A 9 31.66 -6.20 18.92
CA LEU A 9 32.21 -6.62 17.63
C LEU A 9 31.67 -7.99 17.21
N VAL A 10 31.56 -8.94 18.15
CA VAL A 10 30.93 -10.25 17.92
C VAL A 10 29.44 -10.10 17.57
N LEU A 11 28.72 -9.22 18.27
CA LEU A 11 27.32 -8.91 17.94
C LEU A 11 27.18 -8.30 16.54
N CYS A 12 28.02 -7.33 16.18
CA CYS A 12 28.01 -6.73 14.85
C CYS A 12 28.27 -7.78 13.76
N VAL A 13 29.30 -8.62 13.91
CA VAL A 13 29.59 -9.69 12.95
C VAL A 13 28.43 -10.68 12.86
N GLY A 14 27.86 -11.09 13.99
CA GLY A 14 26.70 -11.98 14.02
C GLY A 14 25.48 -11.40 13.31
N ILE A 15 25.16 -10.13 13.55
CA ILE A 15 24.06 -9.42 12.87
C ILE A 15 24.34 -9.30 11.38
N THR A 16 25.56 -8.96 10.96
CA THR A 16 25.93 -8.88 9.54
C THR A 16 25.75 -10.23 8.84
N LEU A 17 26.19 -11.34 9.44
CA LEU A 17 26.01 -12.67 8.87
C LEU A 17 24.52 -13.05 8.72
N LEU A 18 23.70 -12.71 9.71
CA LEU A 18 22.26 -12.90 9.65
C LEU A 18 21.62 -12.08 8.51
N LEU A 19 22.01 -10.81 8.38
CA LEU A 19 21.53 -9.92 7.32
C LEU A 19 21.93 -10.43 5.93
N VAL A 20 23.17 -10.90 5.76
CA VAL A 20 23.65 -11.48 4.50
C VAL A 20 22.85 -12.73 4.14
N ARG A 21 22.68 -13.66 5.09
CA ARG A 21 21.93 -14.90 4.85
C ARG A 21 20.46 -14.62 4.55
N TYR A 22 19.87 -13.64 5.22
CA TYR A 22 18.52 -13.15 4.94
C TYR A 22 18.43 -12.56 3.52
N HIS A 23 19.40 -11.74 3.11
CA HIS A 23 19.45 -11.14 1.77
C HIS A 23 19.61 -12.20 0.66
N GLN A 24 20.45 -13.21 0.88
CA GLN A 24 20.61 -14.33 -0.05
C GLN A 24 19.31 -15.14 -0.19
N THR A 25 18.64 -15.43 0.92
CA THR A 25 17.38 -16.18 0.93
C THR A 25 16.28 -15.42 0.17
N THR A 26 16.12 -14.13 0.47
CA THR A 26 15.12 -13.28 -0.19
C THR A 26 15.40 -13.09 -1.68
N THR A 27 16.67 -12.94 -2.06
CA THR A 27 17.10 -12.89 -3.46
C THR A 27 16.79 -14.19 -4.19
N LYS A 28 17.13 -15.36 -3.61
CA LYS A 28 16.83 -16.67 -4.21
C LYS A 28 15.35 -16.85 -4.46
N LEU A 29 14.52 -16.59 -3.45
CA LEU A 29 13.06 -16.68 -3.57
C LEU A 29 12.51 -15.70 -4.62
N SER A 30 13.06 -14.48 -4.70
CA SER A 30 12.65 -13.51 -5.72
C SER A 30 12.96 -13.99 -7.14
N LEU A 31 14.09 -14.69 -7.33
CA LEU A 31 14.48 -15.27 -8.62
C LEU A 31 13.56 -16.43 -9.02
N GLU A 32 13.23 -17.32 -8.07
CA GLU A 32 12.27 -18.41 -8.31
C GLU A 32 10.91 -17.86 -8.76
N LYS A 33 10.42 -16.78 -8.12
CA LYS A 33 9.18 -16.12 -8.52
C LYS A 33 9.27 -15.42 -9.88
N ARG A 34 10.43 -14.84 -10.23
CA ARG A 34 10.65 -14.29 -11.59
C ARG A 34 10.53 -15.36 -12.66
N TRP A 35 11.07 -16.55 -12.40
CA TRP A 35 10.90 -17.69 -13.31
C TRP A 35 9.45 -18.12 -13.47
N GLU A 36 8.64 -18.10 -12.40
CA GLU A 36 7.20 -18.34 -12.51
C GLU A 36 6.50 -17.32 -13.44
N LEU A 37 6.90 -16.04 -13.39
CA LEU A 37 6.35 -15.01 -14.28
C LEU A 37 6.81 -15.20 -15.73
N VAL A 38 8.08 -15.56 -15.95
CA VAL A 38 8.60 -15.87 -17.29
C VAL A 38 7.86 -17.06 -17.91
N ASN A 39 7.61 -18.11 -17.12
CA ASN A 39 6.87 -19.27 -17.62
C ASN A 39 5.43 -18.89 -18.00
N LEU A 40 4.76 -18.06 -17.20
CA LEU A 40 3.44 -17.53 -17.54
C LEU A 40 3.47 -16.73 -18.85
N ILE A 41 4.49 -15.90 -19.07
CA ILE A 41 4.64 -15.13 -20.32
C ILE A 41 4.81 -16.06 -21.50
N LYS A 42 5.65 -17.10 -21.38
CA LYS A 42 5.84 -18.10 -22.44
C LYS A 42 4.56 -18.85 -22.78
N GLU A 43 3.77 -19.22 -21.77
CA GLU A 43 2.45 -19.84 -21.98
C GLU A 43 1.52 -18.92 -22.78
N VAL A 44 1.53 -17.62 -22.50
CA VAL A 44 0.70 -16.62 -23.17
C VAL A 44 1.20 -16.28 -24.58
N GLU A 45 2.52 -16.27 -24.80
CA GLU A 45 3.10 -16.04 -26.12
C GLU A 45 2.79 -17.15 -27.12
N ALA A 46 2.81 -18.40 -26.66
CA ALA A 46 2.53 -19.58 -27.47
C ALA A 46 1.05 -19.70 -27.85
N ASP A 47 0.17 -18.92 -27.23
CA ASP A 47 -1.27 -18.98 -27.40
C ASP A 47 -1.76 -17.79 -28.24
N GLU A 48 -2.33 -18.10 -29.42
CA GLU A 48 -2.81 -17.12 -30.39
C GLU A 48 -4.08 -16.38 -29.94
N ASP A 49 -4.79 -16.89 -28.93
CA ASP A 49 -6.02 -16.25 -28.42
C ASP A 49 -5.72 -14.92 -27.69
N TYR A 50 -4.48 -14.72 -27.25
CA TYR A 50 -4.08 -13.51 -26.54
C TYR A 50 -3.67 -12.41 -27.51
N SER A 51 -4.17 -11.21 -27.27
CA SER A 51 -3.79 -10.05 -28.06
C SER A 51 -2.31 -9.68 -27.88
N GLU A 52 -1.67 -9.18 -28.95
CA GLU A 52 -0.28 -8.72 -28.89
C GLU A 52 -0.08 -7.58 -27.87
N ASP A 53 -1.07 -6.69 -27.75
CA ASP A 53 -1.09 -5.65 -26.71
C ASP A 53 -1.03 -6.24 -25.29
N PHE A 54 -1.72 -7.36 -25.06
CA PHE A 54 -1.73 -8.04 -23.77
C PHE A 54 -0.39 -8.74 -23.49
N LYS A 55 0.22 -9.37 -24.51
CA LYS A 55 1.57 -9.94 -24.40
C LYS A 55 2.59 -8.87 -24.01
N GLN A 56 2.58 -7.71 -24.69
CA GLN A 56 3.44 -6.57 -24.34
C GLN A 56 3.22 -6.05 -22.92
N LEU A 57 1.97 -6.03 -22.45
CA LEU A 57 1.65 -5.65 -21.07
C LEU A 57 2.30 -6.57 -20.04
N LEU A 58 2.32 -7.88 -20.28
CA LEU A 58 2.99 -8.83 -19.38
C LEU A 58 4.52 -8.68 -19.39
N TYR A 59 5.11 -8.33 -20.54
CA TYR A 59 6.54 -8.01 -20.63
C TYR A 59 6.90 -6.74 -19.85
N ALA A 60 6.08 -5.69 -19.96
CA ALA A 60 6.24 -4.49 -19.16
C ALA A 60 6.16 -4.83 -17.67
N MET A 61 5.19 -5.66 -17.27
CA MET A 61 5.06 -6.13 -15.88
C MET A 61 6.28 -6.91 -15.39
N PHE A 62 6.87 -7.76 -16.22
CA PHE A 62 8.12 -8.45 -15.87
C PHE A 62 9.26 -7.46 -15.66
N THR A 63 9.44 -6.51 -16.57
CA THR A 63 10.48 -5.47 -16.48
C THR A 63 10.31 -4.66 -15.19
N ASP A 64 9.10 -4.20 -14.89
CA ASP A 64 8.78 -3.47 -13.66
C ASP A 64 9.00 -4.33 -12.40
N SER A 65 8.82 -5.66 -12.49
CA SER A 65 9.10 -6.57 -11.37
C SER A 65 10.60 -6.70 -11.06
N VAL A 66 11.47 -6.40 -12.03
CA VAL A 66 12.92 -6.46 -11.88
C VAL A 66 13.46 -5.23 -11.17
N ASP A 67 12.86 -4.06 -11.39
CA ASP A 67 13.33 -2.75 -10.90
C ASP A 67 13.16 -2.53 -9.38
N LYS A 68 12.51 -3.47 -8.67
CA LYS A 68 12.39 -3.53 -7.18
C LYS A 68 11.80 -2.29 -6.52
N ASN A 69 11.14 -1.42 -7.28
CA ASN A 69 10.65 -0.12 -6.81
C ASN A 69 9.15 0.05 -7.01
N LEU A 70 8.40 -1.04 -7.21
CA LEU A 70 6.95 -0.97 -7.46
C LEU A 70 6.23 -0.16 -6.37
N PHE A 71 6.62 -0.34 -5.11
CA PHE A 71 5.98 0.33 -3.97
C PHE A 71 6.32 1.83 -3.88
N PRO A 72 7.60 2.26 -3.86
CA PRO A 72 7.96 3.68 -3.95
C PRO A 72 7.36 4.38 -5.17
N SER A 73 7.40 3.74 -6.34
CA SER A 73 6.85 4.28 -7.58
C SER A 73 5.34 4.45 -7.50
N ALA A 74 4.61 3.46 -6.96
CA ALA A 74 3.16 3.54 -6.76
C ALA A 74 2.78 4.63 -5.75
N LEU A 75 3.55 4.78 -4.66
CA LEU A 75 3.33 5.83 -3.66
C LEU A 75 3.54 7.22 -4.26
N TRP A 76 4.67 7.43 -4.94
CA TRP A 76 4.99 8.69 -5.61
C TRP A 76 3.94 9.03 -6.68
N PHE A 77 3.53 8.04 -7.46
CA PHE A 77 2.49 8.20 -8.47
C PHE A 77 1.13 8.59 -7.86
N THR A 78 0.74 7.97 -6.74
CA THR A 78 -0.48 8.31 -6.01
C THR A 78 -0.46 9.74 -5.48
N ILE A 79 0.66 10.17 -4.90
CA ILE A 79 0.86 11.55 -4.44
C ILE A 79 0.75 12.52 -5.62
N LYS A 80 1.38 12.21 -6.75
CA LYS A 80 1.32 13.05 -7.96
C LYS A 80 -0.11 13.19 -8.50
N ILE A 81 -0.89 12.11 -8.51
CA ILE A 81 -2.30 12.13 -8.93
C ILE A 81 -3.14 13.01 -7.99
N LEU A 82 -2.93 12.89 -6.68
CA LEU A 82 -3.63 13.72 -5.69
C LEU A 82 -3.35 15.21 -5.89
N LEU A 83 -2.14 15.56 -6.34
CA LEU A 83 -1.68 16.94 -6.44
C LEU A 83 -1.90 17.61 -7.81
N THR A 84 -1.96 16.87 -8.92
CA THR A 84 -1.71 17.48 -10.25
C THR A 84 -2.81 17.26 -11.29
N ASP A 85 -3.37 16.04 -11.43
CA ASP A 85 -4.37 15.78 -12.47
C ASP A 85 -5.13 14.46 -12.26
N LYS A 86 -6.36 14.56 -11.73
CA LYS A 86 -7.24 13.40 -11.58
C LYS A 86 -7.82 12.93 -12.93
N LYS A 87 -8.07 13.83 -13.89
CA LYS A 87 -8.75 13.49 -15.15
C LYS A 87 -7.84 12.66 -16.06
N GLY A 88 -6.61 13.09 -16.30
CA GLY A 88 -5.66 12.35 -17.12
C GLY A 88 -5.30 10.95 -16.56
N PHE A 89 -5.46 10.75 -15.25
CA PHE A 89 -5.33 9.42 -14.64
C PHE A 89 -6.47 8.48 -15.03
N TYR A 90 -7.72 8.93 -14.93
CA TYR A 90 -8.87 8.09 -15.28
C TYR A 90 -8.82 7.67 -16.76
N GLU A 91 -8.40 8.56 -17.65
CA GLU A 91 -8.24 8.22 -19.07
C GLU A 91 -7.18 7.13 -19.30
N LYS A 92 -6.01 7.24 -18.67
CA LYS A 92 -4.95 6.21 -18.77
C LYS A 92 -5.37 4.89 -18.13
N ARG A 93 -6.04 4.96 -16.98
CA ARG A 93 -6.55 3.78 -16.27
C ARG A 93 -7.60 3.07 -17.11
N ASP A 94 -8.54 3.80 -17.69
CA ASP A 94 -9.59 3.24 -18.52
C ASP A 94 -9.00 2.62 -19.80
N ALA A 95 -7.98 3.23 -20.39
CA ALA A 95 -7.25 2.63 -21.51
C ALA A 95 -6.61 1.27 -21.15
N VAL A 96 -6.04 1.12 -19.95
CA VAL A 96 -5.46 -0.15 -19.48
C VAL A 96 -6.56 -1.16 -19.13
N VAL A 97 -7.63 -0.72 -18.45
CA VAL A 97 -8.75 -1.58 -18.06
C VAL A 97 -9.48 -2.12 -19.30
N VAL A 98 -9.67 -1.30 -20.33
CA VAL A 98 -10.27 -1.71 -21.61
C VAL A 98 -9.41 -2.76 -22.31
N ARG A 99 -8.07 -2.65 -22.25
CA ARG A 99 -7.16 -3.66 -22.81
C ARG A 99 -7.22 -5.00 -22.06
N ILE A 100 -7.38 -4.98 -20.74
CA ILE A 100 -7.40 -6.21 -19.91
C ILE A 100 -8.79 -6.88 -19.90
N LYS A 101 -9.88 -6.12 -20.08
CA LYS A 101 -11.25 -6.64 -20.02
C LYS A 101 -11.78 -7.23 -21.33
N LYS A 102 -10.96 -7.34 -22.38
CA LYS A 102 -11.40 -7.91 -23.66
C LYS A 102 -11.84 -9.38 -23.54
N SER A 103 -11.20 -10.15 -22.66
CA SER A 103 -11.57 -11.54 -22.36
C SER A 103 -11.45 -11.86 -20.87
N GLN A 104 -12.32 -12.73 -20.36
CA GLN A 104 -12.21 -13.28 -19.00
C GLN A 104 -10.88 -14.02 -18.80
N LYS A 105 -10.38 -14.68 -19.84
CA LYS A 105 -9.08 -15.37 -19.87
C LYS A 105 -7.91 -14.39 -19.66
N GLU A 106 -7.92 -13.26 -20.35
CA GLU A 106 -6.92 -12.18 -20.20
C GLU A 106 -6.95 -11.57 -18.79
N LEU A 107 -8.14 -11.33 -18.24
CA LEU A 107 -8.29 -10.80 -16.89
C LEU A 107 -7.73 -11.74 -15.81
N GLU A 108 -8.00 -13.03 -15.90
CA GLU A 108 -7.48 -14.02 -14.95
C GLU A 108 -5.97 -14.18 -15.06
N THR A 109 -5.46 -14.22 -16.29
CA THR A 109 -4.02 -14.27 -16.58
C THR A 109 -3.30 -13.03 -16.04
N TYR A 110 -3.89 -11.85 -16.23
CA TYR A 110 -3.36 -10.59 -15.68
C TYR A 110 -3.31 -10.62 -14.15
N LYS A 111 -4.37 -11.06 -13.47
CA LYS A 111 -4.40 -11.17 -12.01
C LYS A 111 -3.32 -12.13 -11.50
N LYS A 112 -3.13 -13.27 -12.19
CA LYS A 112 -2.08 -14.24 -11.87
C LYS A 112 -0.69 -13.62 -12.03
N GLY A 113 -0.40 -13.01 -13.17
CA GLY A 113 0.87 -12.33 -13.43
C GLY A 113 1.17 -11.21 -12.43
N PHE A 114 0.17 -10.36 -12.18
CA PHE A 114 0.28 -9.25 -11.22
C PHE A 114 0.57 -9.75 -9.80
N SER A 115 -0.10 -10.82 -9.37
CA SER A 115 0.16 -11.45 -8.07
C SER A 115 1.59 -11.95 -7.94
N ILE A 116 2.15 -12.56 -9.00
CA ILE A 116 3.55 -13.00 -9.04
C ILE A 116 4.49 -11.79 -9.00
N ALA A 117 4.27 -10.77 -9.84
CA ALA A 117 5.06 -9.54 -9.88
C ALA A 117 5.09 -8.80 -8.53
N LEU A 118 3.96 -8.78 -7.82
CA LEU A 118 3.86 -8.20 -6.49
C LEU A 118 4.67 -9.00 -5.46
N LYS A 119 4.60 -10.34 -5.50
CA LYS A 119 5.43 -11.22 -4.64
C LYS A 119 6.93 -11.04 -4.91
N ILE A 120 7.34 -10.90 -6.17
CA ILE A 120 8.74 -10.63 -6.54
C ILE A 120 9.21 -9.34 -5.86
N ASN A 121 8.43 -8.26 -5.95
CA ASN A 121 8.79 -6.99 -5.32
C ASN A 121 8.83 -7.08 -3.78
N MET A 122 7.87 -7.77 -3.16
CA MET A 122 7.87 -8.01 -1.71
C MET A 122 9.11 -8.74 -1.22
N LEU A 123 9.56 -9.75 -1.97
CA LEU A 123 10.77 -10.51 -1.64
C LEU A 123 12.03 -9.71 -1.95
N ALA A 124 12.04 -8.92 -3.02
CA ALA A 124 13.22 -8.17 -3.45
C ALA A 124 13.50 -6.92 -2.59
N ALA A 125 12.45 -6.30 -2.03
CA ALA A 125 12.58 -5.09 -1.21
C ALA A 125 11.64 -5.10 0.01
N PRO A 126 11.79 -6.07 0.94
CA PRO A 126 10.86 -6.28 2.05
C PRO A 126 10.76 -5.09 3.01
N HIS A 127 11.82 -4.28 3.12
CA HIS A 127 11.86 -3.10 3.98
C HIS A 127 10.79 -2.07 3.64
N TRP A 128 10.48 -1.84 2.35
CA TRP A 128 9.41 -0.91 1.96
C TRP A 128 8.03 -1.35 2.44
N TYR A 129 7.77 -2.66 2.42
CA TYR A 129 6.49 -3.22 2.86
C TYR A 129 6.36 -3.21 4.38
N ILE A 130 7.46 -3.46 5.09
CA ILE A 130 7.52 -3.31 6.56
C ILE A 130 7.25 -1.86 6.94
N LEU A 131 7.92 -0.90 6.28
CA LEU A 131 7.69 0.52 6.51
C LEU A 131 6.24 0.93 6.24
N PHE A 132 5.65 0.42 5.16
CA PHE A 132 4.24 0.67 4.86
C PHE A 132 3.30 0.09 5.91
N ALA A 133 3.53 -1.15 6.37
CA ALA A 133 2.71 -1.75 7.42
C ALA A 133 2.79 -0.93 8.73
N ILE A 134 3.98 -0.48 9.11
CA ILE A 134 4.18 0.41 10.27
C ILE A 134 3.41 1.72 10.06
N ALA A 135 3.55 2.35 8.89
CA ALA A 135 2.84 3.59 8.58
C ALA A 135 1.31 3.43 8.62
N ALA A 136 0.78 2.32 8.11
CA ALA A 136 -0.65 2.02 8.12
C ALA A 136 -1.19 1.81 9.55
N ILE A 137 -0.43 1.11 10.40
CA ILE A 137 -0.78 0.94 11.82
C ILE A 137 -0.78 2.29 12.53
N LEU A 138 0.28 3.09 12.37
CA LEU A 138 0.37 4.42 12.97
C LEU A 138 -0.78 5.33 12.50
N PHE A 139 -1.11 5.31 11.21
CA PHE A 139 -2.24 6.06 10.66
C PHE A 139 -3.56 5.63 11.30
N THR A 140 -3.79 4.32 11.47
CA THR A 140 -5.00 3.78 12.11
C THR A 140 -5.11 4.26 13.57
N ILE A 141 -3.99 4.23 14.32
CA ILE A 141 -3.93 4.73 15.70
C ILE A 141 -4.27 6.22 15.75
N ILE A 142 -3.68 7.03 14.86
CA ILE A 142 -3.97 8.47 14.77
C ILE A 142 -5.44 8.71 14.48
N MET A 143 -6.03 7.99 13.53
CA MET A 143 -7.46 8.13 13.19
C MET A 143 -8.38 7.76 14.36
N LEU A 144 -8.03 6.74 15.16
CA LEU A 144 -8.76 6.39 16.38
C LEU A 144 -8.67 7.49 17.44
N ILE A 145 -7.48 8.08 17.65
CA ILE A 145 -7.30 9.18 18.59
C ILE A 145 -8.10 10.41 18.15
N VAL A 146 -8.02 10.78 16.87
CA VAL A 146 -8.79 11.90 16.30
C VAL A 146 -10.28 11.65 16.44
N GLY A 147 -10.76 10.44 16.13
CA GLY A 147 -12.15 10.05 16.31
C GLY A 147 -12.62 10.21 17.76
N ALA A 148 -11.82 9.73 18.73
CA ALA A 148 -12.13 9.85 20.15
C ALA A 148 -12.17 11.31 20.64
N ILE A 149 -11.26 12.16 20.16
CA ILE A 149 -11.28 13.60 20.43
C ILE A 149 -12.53 14.24 19.83
N PHE A 150 -12.89 13.87 18.61
CA PHE A 150 -14.06 14.40 17.91
C PHE A 150 -15.36 14.03 18.63
N GLU A 151 -15.49 12.77 19.09
CA GLU A 151 -16.62 12.28 19.86
C GLU A 151 -16.74 12.99 21.22
N LYS A 152 -15.61 13.18 21.91
CA LYS A 152 -15.58 13.94 23.17
C LYS A 152 -16.01 15.39 22.97
N THR A 153 -15.52 16.02 21.91
CA THR A 153 -15.88 17.39 21.54
C THR A 153 -17.36 17.50 21.19
N THR A 154 -17.91 16.58 20.38
CA THR A 154 -19.35 16.58 20.05
C THR A 154 -20.24 16.33 21.26
N ASN A 155 -19.82 15.48 22.20
CA ASN A 155 -20.55 15.25 23.45
C ASN A 155 -20.55 16.49 24.37
N ILE A 156 -19.46 17.25 24.41
CA ILE A 156 -19.39 18.54 25.11
C ILE A 156 -20.34 19.55 24.46
N PHE A 157 -20.32 19.68 23.12
CA PHE A 157 -21.22 20.57 22.40
C PHE A 157 -22.70 20.18 22.55
N LYS A 158 -23.04 18.89 22.54
CA LYS A 158 -24.41 18.41 22.80
C LYS A 158 -24.87 18.75 24.22
N LYS A 159 -24.01 18.57 25.23
CA LYS A 159 -24.32 18.94 26.63
C LYS A 159 -24.48 20.44 26.80
N ALA A 160 -23.62 21.24 26.19
CA ALA A 160 -23.71 22.70 26.21
C ALA A 160 -24.97 23.21 25.51
N GLY A 161 -25.33 22.65 24.35
CA GLY A 161 -26.56 22.97 23.63
C GLY A 161 -27.82 22.60 24.42
N LYS A 162 -27.82 21.46 25.11
CA LYS A 162 -28.92 21.07 26.02
C LYS A 162 -29.04 22.04 27.19
N ALA A 163 -27.94 22.36 27.86
CA ALA A 163 -27.93 23.30 28.98
C ALA A 163 -28.42 24.70 28.56
N LEU A 164 -28.01 25.19 27.38
CA LEU A 164 -28.46 26.46 26.85
C LEU A 164 -29.98 26.46 26.60
N ASN A 165 -30.50 25.40 25.98
CA ASN A 165 -31.92 25.24 25.70
C ASN A 165 -32.77 25.21 26.99
N ASP A 166 -32.29 24.48 28.01
CA ASP A 166 -32.93 24.38 29.32
C ASP A 166 -32.95 25.75 30.04
N THR A 167 -31.89 26.57 29.93
CA THR A 167 -31.87 27.94 30.46
C THR A 167 -32.77 28.92 29.71
N THR A 168 -32.87 28.83 28.37
CA THR A 168 -33.77 29.69 27.59
C THR A 168 -35.25 29.39 27.87
N LEU A 169 -35.60 28.15 28.17
CA LEU A 169 -36.96 27.75 28.59
C LEU A 169 -37.31 28.24 30.01
N ALA A 170 -36.31 28.44 30.88
CA ALA A 170 -36.48 28.96 32.24
C ALA A 170 -36.51 30.50 32.34
N MET A 171 -36.13 31.22 31.27
CA MET A 171 -36.09 32.69 31.23
C MET A 171 -37.48 33.38 31.13
N PRO A 172 -38.47 32.89 30.35
CA PRO A 172 -39.78 33.53 30.28
C PRO A 172 -40.63 33.40 31.57
N THR A 173 -40.35 32.39 32.41
CA THR A 173 -41.05 32.20 33.69
C THR A 173 -40.57 33.15 34.80
N LEU A 174 -39.36 33.69 34.72
CA LEU A 174 -38.84 34.66 35.71
C LEU A 174 -39.27 36.10 35.41
N LEU A 175 -39.55 36.44 34.15
CA LEU A 175 -40.03 37.77 33.74
C LEU A 175 -41.55 37.97 33.93
N THR A 176 -42.28 36.90 34.26
CA THR A 176 -43.73 36.92 34.51
C THR A 176 -44.10 36.89 36.00
N GLN A 177 -43.13 36.82 36.90
CA GLN A 177 -43.31 36.84 38.36
C GLN A 177 -42.96 38.18 39.03
N ARG A 178 -42.99 39.30 38.30
CA ARG A 178 -42.92 40.65 38.90
C ARG A 178 -44.22 41.42 38.70
#